data_AF-A0A9N9Q6R5-F1
#
_entry.id   AF-A0A9N9Q6R5-F1
#
_cell.length_a   1.000
_cell.length_b   1.000
_cell.length_c   1.000
_cell.angle_alpha   90.00
_cell.angle_beta   90.00
_cell.angle_gamma   90.00
#
_symmetry.space_group_name_H-M   'P 1'
#
loop_
_entity.id
_entity.type
_entity.pdbx_description
1 polymer ?
#
loop_
_entity_poly.entity_id
_entity_poly.type
_entity_poly.pdbx_seq_one_letter_code
_entity_poly.pdbx_strand_id
1 'polypeptide(L)'
;MRPAVAIAIILLAFVTIAYKFYGIRYVDTTTAIPEELYPSEHASLSKTPPHKGSEDSKHDSQPSHPSVSPPKGNPSATGKDWDPSETYHEVFSVSTKDKKFFYLQFGDQRGINPNIIPHPTENDTWIMVSQWHNDRIRDGAYSFFFSQIACNAVFEDGKLVCNSVVTNLPIAATTGPHELCADPDKVPAYFGLSLGSHDARLFYGPETPYVLYGSISMYTCFSQWMLDFRILVDWPWNMAELKEAYSNPWPFREATEIERPPPFGIIEKNWFVFWDSKDEMYMHMDIAPKRSFAKFDMDGKMGKNLEPMAFSTDERCIDELMPKAPRAEEHLEDIHQATNSLKITLCVRADPDCKPDDTNTFIMAIFHHKTFFDWHGVYDPFVLLFQQSPPFAIHGVSQKPIWFHGRGGPGEGRKPDFRPDDMPWNQTQMLFTTSISWKQQGLTYHGYLDDVMFVGFGVEDRDTAAIDVMAGDLLGGMALCGSLID
;
A
#
# COMPACT_ATOMS: atom_id res chain seq x y z
N MET A 1 -30.82 2.81 68.26
CA MET A 1 -30.28 3.30 66.96
C MET A 1 -30.49 2.21 65.92
N ARG A 2 -31.09 2.54 64.78
CA ARG A 2 -31.52 1.56 63.76
C ARG A 2 -30.31 1.04 62.96
N PRO A 3 -30.27 -0.25 62.58
CA PRO A 3 -29.15 -0.87 61.87
C PRO A 3 -28.79 -0.21 60.53
N ALA A 4 -29.73 0.52 59.91
CA ALA A 4 -29.51 1.28 58.69
C ALA A 4 -28.52 2.45 58.85
N VAL A 5 -28.41 3.05 60.04
CA VAL A 5 -27.50 4.20 60.28
C VAL A 5 -26.05 3.73 60.44
N ALA A 6 -25.84 2.54 61.00
CA ALA A 6 -24.50 1.96 61.14
C ALA A 6 -23.90 1.55 59.79
N ILE A 7 -24.73 1.00 58.88
CA ILE A 7 -24.30 0.62 57.53
C ILE A 7 -23.95 1.84 56.68
N ALA A 8 -24.71 2.93 56.81
CA ALA A 8 -24.42 4.19 56.11
C ALA A 8 -23.09 4.82 56.54
N ILE A 9 -22.75 4.76 57.84
CA ILE A 9 -21.49 5.29 58.37
C ILE A 9 -20.29 4.44 57.92
N ILE A 10 -20.44 3.11 57.87
CA ILE A 10 -19.38 2.20 57.39
C ILE A 10 -19.14 2.42 55.89
N LEU A 11 -20.19 2.56 55.07
CA LEU A 11 -20.06 2.85 53.64
C LEU A 11 -19.42 4.22 53.38
N LEU A 12 -19.77 5.25 54.15
CA LEU A 12 -19.11 6.56 54.05
C LEU A 12 -17.61 6.49 54.39
N ALA A 13 -17.24 5.70 55.41
CA ALA A 13 -15.84 5.53 55.78
C ALA A 13 -15.03 4.82 54.69
N PHE A 14 -15.60 3.79 54.04
CA PHE A 14 -14.95 3.10 52.91
C PHE A 14 -14.82 3.99 51.67
N VAL A 15 -15.82 4.82 51.35
CA VAL A 15 -15.74 5.78 50.24
C VAL A 15 -14.67 6.84 50.50
N THR A 16 -14.55 7.33 51.74
CA THR A 16 -13.55 8.35 52.10
C THR A 16 -12.12 7.79 52.08
N ILE A 17 -11.94 6.51 52.45
CA ILE A 17 -10.64 5.82 52.38
C ILE A 17 -10.27 5.53 50.92
N ALA A 18 -11.22 5.08 50.10
CA ALA A 18 -10.99 4.86 48.67
C ALA A 18 -10.60 6.17 47.94
N TYR A 19 -11.23 7.30 48.29
CA TYR A 19 -10.93 8.62 47.72
C TYR A 19 -9.54 9.15 48.12
N LYS A 20 -9.01 8.75 49.28
CA LYS A 20 -7.65 9.12 49.72
C LYS A 20 -6.55 8.25 49.14
N PHE A 21 -6.84 6.99 48.79
CA PHE A 21 -5.85 6.03 48.27
C PHE A 21 -5.79 5.96 46.75
N TYR A 22 -6.91 6.20 46.05
CA TYR A 22 -6.96 6.22 44.60
C TYR A 22 -7.16 7.65 44.11
N GLY A 23 -6.06 8.40 44.06
CA GLY A 23 -6.02 9.74 43.50
C GLY A 23 -6.37 9.74 42.01
N ILE A 24 -7.66 9.79 41.68
CA ILE A 24 -8.15 10.10 40.34
C ILE A 24 -8.08 11.62 40.19
N ARG A 25 -7.08 12.11 39.48
CA ARG A 25 -7.04 13.49 39.01
C ARG A 25 -8.11 13.67 37.93
N TYR A 26 -9.27 14.19 38.32
CA TYR A 26 -10.16 14.88 37.39
C TYR A 26 -9.49 16.21 37.03
N VAL A 27 -9.08 16.36 35.77
CA VAL A 27 -8.79 17.68 35.18
C VAL A 27 -10.13 18.20 34.67
N ASP A 28 -10.74 19.08 35.46
CA ASP A 28 -11.91 19.83 35.02
C ASP A 28 -11.43 21.07 34.25
N THR A 29 -11.87 21.15 32.99
CA THR A 29 -11.74 22.28 32.09
C THR A 29 -12.62 23.42 32.58
N THR A 30 -12.04 24.41 33.26
CA THR A 30 -12.44 25.83 33.20
C THR A 30 -11.65 26.63 34.24
N THR A 31 -10.59 27.33 33.81
CA THR A 31 -10.20 28.62 34.41
C THR A 31 -9.09 29.28 33.60
N ALA A 32 -9.23 30.59 33.49
CA ALA A 32 -8.43 31.53 32.71
C ALA A 32 -6.90 31.40 32.87
N ILE A 33 -6.20 31.58 31.75
CA ILE A 33 -4.74 31.70 31.67
C ILE A 33 -4.34 33.12 32.10
N PRO A 34 -3.38 33.30 33.02
CA PRO A 34 -2.79 34.61 33.28
C PRO A 34 -1.81 35.00 32.17
N GLU A 35 -2.05 36.18 31.64
CA GLU A 35 -1.20 36.96 30.75
C GLU A 35 -0.03 37.54 31.56
N GLU A 36 1.19 37.00 31.41
CA GLU A 36 2.45 37.69 31.74
C GLU A 36 3.64 36.77 31.41
N LEU A 37 4.27 36.96 30.24
CA LEU A 37 5.72 36.89 30.03
C LEU A 37 6.05 37.20 28.55
N TYR A 38 6.03 38.49 28.21
CA TYR A 38 6.70 39.03 27.03
C TYR A 38 7.61 40.18 27.50
N PRO A 39 8.92 40.12 27.23
CA PRO A 39 9.71 41.33 27.05
C PRO A 39 9.76 41.63 25.55
N SER A 40 9.08 42.71 25.19
CA SER A 40 9.19 43.40 23.91
C SER A 40 10.57 44.05 23.77
N GLU A 41 11.23 43.87 22.63
CA GLU A 41 12.07 44.93 22.04
C GLU A 41 12.24 44.66 20.53
N HIS A 42 11.42 45.34 19.73
CA HIS A 42 11.71 45.58 18.32
C HIS A 42 12.37 46.95 18.20
N ALA A 43 13.65 46.96 17.84
CA ALA A 43 14.32 48.14 17.29
C ALA A 43 14.87 47.79 15.90
N SER A 44 14.38 48.53 14.92
CA SER A 44 14.87 48.64 13.55
C SER A 44 16.35 49.04 13.49
N LEU A 45 17.12 48.53 12.51
CA LEU A 45 17.88 49.34 11.54
C LEU A 45 18.77 48.52 10.59
N SER A 46 19.00 49.13 9.45
CA SER A 46 19.56 48.64 8.19
C SER A 46 21.09 48.74 8.04
N LYS A 47 21.62 48.03 7.03
CA LYS A 47 22.82 48.31 6.18
C LYS A 47 24.25 47.94 6.70
N THR A 48 24.87 47.04 5.93
CA THR A 48 26.29 46.62 5.65
C THR A 48 27.39 47.72 5.63
N PRO A 49 28.74 47.44 5.46
CA PRO A 49 29.56 46.19 5.26
C PRO A 49 30.92 46.21 6.06
N PRO A 50 32.09 45.76 5.53
CA PRO A 50 32.71 44.43 5.57
C PRO A 50 34.00 44.37 6.44
N HIS A 51 34.46 43.18 6.87
CA HIS A 51 35.86 43.03 7.27
C HIS A 51 36.48 41.67 6.89
N LYS A 52 37.65 41.79 6.26
CA LYS A 52 38.62 40.76 5.86
C LYS A 52 39.38 40.22 7.07
N GLY A 53 39.63 38.90 7.04
CA GLY A 53 40.97 38.28 7.18
C GLY A 53 41.51 37.98 8.58
N SER A 54 41.60 36.69 8.92
CA SER A 54 42.85 35.91 9.12
C SER A 54 42.47 34.59 9.81
N GLU A 55 42.52 33.45 9.12
CA GLU A 55 43.61 32.46 9.17
C GLU A 55 43.73 31.65 10.48
N ASP A 56 43.72 30.33 10.27
CA ASP A 56 44.19 29.21 11.10
C ASP A 56 43.41 28.78 12.36
N SER A 57 42.65 27.68 12.28
CA SER A 57 43.20 26.31 12.48
C SER A 57 42.13 25.20 12.67
N LYS A 58 42.15 24.24 11.74
CA LYS A 58 42.00 22.76 11.85
C LYS A 58 40.88 22.08 12.66
N HIS A 59 40.05 21.36 11.89
CA HIS A 59 39.56 19.98 12.01
C HIS A 59 38.72 19.52 13.22
N ASP A 60 37.44 19.22 12.95
CA ASP A 60 36.87 17.86 12.97
C ASP A 60 35.54 17.85 12.17
N SER A 61 35.55 17.39 10.91
CA SER A 61 35.18 16.01 10.47
C SER A 61 33.67 15.69 10.54
N GLN A 62 32.90 16.32 9.64
CA GLN A 62 31.60 15.81 9.16
C GLN A 62 31.84 14.54 8.30
N PRO A 63 30.95 13.52 8.33
CA PRO A 63 31.05 12.40 7.42
C PRO A 63 30.72 12.87 6.00
N SER A 64 31.72 12.87 5.12
CA SER A 64 31.54 13.02 3.69
C SER A 64 30.86 11.76 3.15
N HIS A 65 29.57 11.86 2.78
CA HIS A 65 28.98 10.86 1.90
C HIS A 65 29.66 10.96 0.53
N PRO A 66 30.22 9.87 -0.01
CA PRO A 66 30.77 9.89 -1.36
C PRO A 66 29.62 10.12 -2.35
N SER A 67 29.77 11.11 -3.23
CA SER A 67 28.96 11.22 -4.44
C SER A 67 29.27 10.03 -5.33
N VAL A 68 28.51 8.94 -5.18
CA VAL A 68 28.66 7.74 -5.99
C VAL A 68 27.80 7.88 -7.24
N SER A 69 28.46 7.98 -8.38
CA SER A 69 27.81 8.08 -9.68
C SER A 69 26.87 6.88 -9.91
N PRO A 70 25.70 7.10 -10.54
CA PRO A 70 24.80 6.01 -10.92
C PRO A 70 25.51 4.99 -11.84
N PRO A 71 24.96 3.76 -11.96
CA PRO A 71 25.45 2.79 -12.92
C PRO A 71 25.56 3.44 -14.31
N LYS A 72 26.59 3.09 -15.07
CA LYS A 72 26.81 3.62 -16.43
C LYS A 72 25.71 3.15 -17.38
N GLY A 73 24.53 3.75 -17.29
CA GLY A 73 23.59 3.87 -18.39
C GLY A 73 24.16 4.86 -19.41
N ASN A 74 23.87 4.64 -20.69
CA ASN A 74 24.32 5.49 -21.77
C ASN A 74 24.01 6.98 -21.48
N PRO A 75 25.00 7.89 -21.42
CA PRO A 75 24.80 9.28 -21.03
C PRO A 75 24.07 10.15 -22.08
N SER A 76 23.50 9.55 -23.13
CA SER A 76 23.05 10.30 -24.32
C SER A 76 21.55 10.33 -24.54
N ALA A 77 20.75 9.59 -23.78
CA ALA A 77 19.30 9.67 -23.93
C ALA A 77 18.76 10.85 -23.10
N THR A 78 18.93 12.07 -23.62
CA THR A 78 17.95 13.13 -23.32
C THR A 78 16.58 12.57 -23.71
N GLY A 79 15.53 12.76 -22.88
CA GLY A 79 14.22 12.09 -23.00
C GLY A 79 13.47 12.16 -24.33
N LYS A 80 14.05 12.78 -25.37
CA LYS A 80 13.53 12.84 -26.73
C LYS A 80 13.82 11.60 -27.59
N ASP A 81 14.86 10.83 -27.27
CA ASP A 81 15.30 9.64 -28.06
C ASP A 81 15.27 8.33 -27.25
N TRP A 82 14.62 8.32 -26.08
CA TRP A 82 14.53 7.13 -25.25
C TRP A 82 13.31 6.28 -25.63
N ASP A 83 13.54 5.02 -26.00
CA ASP A 83 12.49 4.04 -26.31
C ASP A 83 12.34 3.07 -25.12
N PRO A 84 11.21 3.10 -24.38
CA PRO A 84 10.98 2.18 -23.26
C PRO A 84 11.02 0.72 -23.69
N SER A 85 10.66 0.38 -24.94
CA SER A 85 10.54 -1.02 -25.38
C SER A 85 11.86 -1.80 -25.37
N GLU A 86 13.00 -1.11 -25.39
CA GLU A 86 14.32 -1.73 -25.30
C GLU A 86 14.51 -2.46 -23.95
N THR A 87 14.09 -1.85 -22.85
CA THR A 87 14.32 -2.35 -21.48
C THR A 87 13.04 -2.73 -20.73
N TYR A 88 11.88 -2.30 -21.20
CA TYR A 88 10.58 -2.54 -20.58
C TYR A 88 9.64 -3.31 -21.50
N HIS A 89 8.61 -3.91 -20.90
CA HIS A 89 7.42 -4.39 -21.60
C HIS A 89 6.33 -3.33 -21.50
N GLU A 90 6.09 -2.60 -22.58
CA GLU A 90 5.14 -1.49 -22.57
C GLU A 90 3.69 -1.98 -22.75
N VAL A 91 2.78 -1.45 -21.92
CA VAL A 91 1.35 -1.74 -21.97
C VAL A 91 0.53 -0.46 -22.18
N PHE A 92 -0.60 -0.62 -22.86
CA PHE A 92 -1.39 0.48 -23.39
C PHE A 92 -2.82 0.43 -22.86
N SER A 93 -3.40 1.59 -22.55
CA SER A 93 -4.80 1.66 -22.15
C SER A 93 -5.73 1.23 -23.28
N VAL A 94 -6.72 0.41 -22.96
CA VAL A 94 -7.75 0.02 -23.92
C VAL A 94 -8.85 1.09 -24.04
N SER A 95 -9.05 1.93 -23.03
CA SER A 95 -10.11 2.96 -23.03
C SER A 95 -9.69 4.35 -23.47
N THR A 96 -8.44 4.76 -23.28
CA THR A 96 -8.01 6.10 -23.67
C THR A 96 -7.66 6.18 -25.15
N LYS A 97 -7.99 7.32 -25.78
CA LYS A 97 -7.73 7.55 -27.22
C LYS A 97 -6.25 7.64 -27.54
N ASP A 98 -5.47 8.21 -26.62
CA ASP A 98 -4.02 8.36 -26.73
C ASP A 98 -3.26 7.15 -26.17
N LYS A 99 -3.97 6.10 -25.72
CA LYS A 99 -3.42 4.87 -25.18
C LYS A 99 -2.65 5.03 -23.87
N LYS A 100 -2.66 6.21 -23.27
CA LYS A 100 -1.98 6.49 -22.01
C LYS A 100 -2.81 6.06 -20.82
N PHE A 101 -2.17 5.92 -19.66
CA PHE A 101 -2.90 5.84 -18.40
C PHE A 101 -3.74 7.11 -18.15
N PHE A 102 -4.70 7.01 -17.23
CA PHE A 102 -5.60 8.10 -16.85
C PHE A 102 -5.54 8.38 -15.35
N TYR A 103 -5.81 9.64 -14.97
CA TYR A 103 -5.87 10.05 -13.57
C TYR A 103 -7.23 9.72 -12.95
N LEU A 104 -7.22 9.46 -11.63
CA LEU A 104 -8.43 9.29 -10.83
C LEU A 104 -8.78 10.61 -10.14
N GLN A 105 -10.05 11.02 -10.17
CA GLN A 105 -10.49 12.29 -9.64
C GLN A 105 -11.53 12.13 -8.53
N PHE A 106 -11.15 12.53 -7.31
CA PHE A 106 -11.98 12.53 -6.11
C PHE A 106 -12.62 13.91 -5.84
N GLY A 107 -13.21 14.51 -6.86
CA GLY A 107 -13.74 15.88 -6.78
C GLY A 107 -12.65 16.88 -6.37
N ASP A 108 -12.88 17.61 -5.28
CA ASP A 108 -11.91 18.57 -4.72
C ASP A 108 -10.88 17.92 -3.78
N GLN A 109 -10.98 16.62 -3.52
CA GLN A 109 -10.05 15.88 -2.67
C GLN A 109 -8.94 15.23 -3.50
N ARG A 110 -7.79 15.01 -2.86
CA ARG A 110 -6.68 14.25 -3.45
C ARG A 110 -6.56 12.90 -2.77
N GLY A 111 -6.27 11.90 -3.59
CA GLY A 111 -6.00 10.54 -3.15
C GLY A 111 -4.60 10.10 -3.57
N ILE A 112 -4.00 9.23 -2.77
CA ILE A 112 -2.84 8.41 -3.14
C ILE A 112 -3.19 6.94 -2.90
N ASN A 113 -2.43 6.02 -3.49
CA ASN A 113 -2.58 4.57 -3.28
C ASN A 113 -3.97 4.05 -3.66
N PRO A 114 -4.32 4.12 -4.96
CA PRO A 114 -5.67 3.84 -5.38
C PRO A 114 -6.01 2.37 -5.44
N ASN A 115 -7.30 2.13 -5.32
CA ASN A 115 -7.96 0.88 -5.58
C ASN A 115 -9.21 1.14 -6.39
N ILE A 116 -9.50 0.25 -7.32
CA ILE A 116 -10.67 0.34 -8.19
C ILE A 116 -11.26 -1.06 -8.23
N ILE A 117 -12.55 -1.20 -7.97
CA ILE A 117 -13.27 -2.47 -8.17
C ILE A 117 -14.55 -2.23 -8.96
N PRO A 118 -15.03 -3.20 -9.75
CA PRO A 118 -16.31 -3.09 -10.44
C PRO A 118 -17.44 -2.92 -9.43
N HIS A 119 -18.37 -2.00 -9.72
CA HIS A 119 -19.57 -1.85 -8.92
C HIS A 119 -20.38 -3.15 -8.99
N PRO A 120 -20.94 -3.65 -7.87
CA PRO A 120 -21.59 -4.96 -7.84
C PRO A 120 -22.83 -5.04 -8.75
N THR A 121 -23.54 -3.92 -8.96
CA THR A 121 -24.84 -3.90 -9.65
C THR A 121 -24.93 -2.95 -10.84
N GLU A 122 -23.94 -2.06 -11.03
CA GLU A 122 -23.99 -1.02 -12.05
C GLU A 122 -22.91 -1.27 -13.09
N ASN A 123 -23.31 -1.35 -14.36
CA ASN A 123 -22.38 -1.44 -15.47
C ASN A 123 -21.66 -0.10 -15.65
N ASP A 124 -20.43 -0.15 -16.20
CA ASP A 124 -19.61 1.02 -16.49
C ASP A 124 -19.42 1.97 -15.29
N THR A 125 -19.53 1.42 -14.08
CA THR A 125 -19.39 2.11 -12.81
C THR A 125 -18.46 1.31 -11.92
N TRP A 126 -17.60 2.02 -11.20
CA TRP A 126 -16.58 1.43 -10.34
C TRP A 126 -16.60 2.09 -8.98
N ILE A 127 -16.19 1.35 -7.95
CA ILE A 127 -15.93 1.91 -6.64
C ILE A 127 -14.45 2.23 -6.58
N MET A 128 -14.11 3.51 -6.42
CA MET A 128 -12.74 3.95 -6.20
C MET A 128 -12.50 4.15 -4.72
N VAL A 129 -11.35 3.70 -4.22
CA VAL A 129 -10.85 3.98 -2.87
C VAL A 129 -9.42 4.46 -2.95
N SER A 130 -9.04 5.46 -2.17
CA SER A 130 -7.66 5.93 -2.05
C SER A 130 -7.38 6.44 -0.67
N GLN A 131 -6.12 6.43 -0.24
CA GLN A 131 -5.72 7.13 0.96
C GLN A 131 -5.88 8.63 0.74
N TRP A 132 -6.59 9.29 1.63
CA TRP A 132 -6.77 10.73 1.59
C TRP A 132 -5.42 11.43 1.71
N HIS A 133 -5.06 12.18 0.68
CA HIS A 133 -3.85 12.98 0.68
C HIS A 133 -4.17 14.40 1.07
N ASN A 134 -3.78 14.76 2.29
CA ASN A 134 -3.98 16.10 2.81
C ASN A 134 -2.68 16.89 2.64
N ASP A 135 -2.58 17.69 1.56
CA ASP A 135 -1.47 18.64 1.32
C ASP A 135 -1.31 19.70 2.42
N ARG A 136 -2.10 19.65 3.50
CA ARG A 136 -2.05 20.59 4.63
C ARG A 136 -0.85 20.37 5.55
N ILE A 137 0.34 20.13 4.98
CA ILE A 137 1.54 20.77 5.50
C ILE A 137 1.45 22.26 5.11
N ARG A 138 0.42 22.94 5.62
CA ARG A 138 0.35 24.40 5.64
C ARG A 138 0.67 24.79 7.06
N ASP A 139 1.60 25.73 7.21
CA ASP A 139 1.91 26.37 8.49
C ASP A 139 2.59 25.46 9.55
N GLY A 140 3.38 24.47 9.11
CA GLY A 140 4.22 23.67 10.01
C GLY A 140 3.50 22.62 10.86
N ALA A 141 2.21 22.37 10.61
CA ALA A 141 1.44 21.31 11.26
C ALA A 141 1.62 19.98 10.51
N TYR A 142 2.15 18.96 11.21
CA TYR A 142 2.17 17.58 10.73
C TYR A 142 0.85 16.89 11.12
N SER A 143 0.13 16.33 10.14
CA SER A 143 -1.01 15.46 10.40
C SER A 143 -0.55 14.01 10.40
N PHE A 144 -0.74 13.32 11.52
CA PHE A 144 -0.56 11.85 11.60
C PHE A 144 -1.87 11.08 11.42
N PHE A 145 -2.92 11.78 10.99
CA PHE A 145 -4.22 11.19 10.67
C PHE A 145 -4.22 10.64 9.24
N PHE A 146 -4.49 9.35 9.13
CA PHE A 146 -4.65 8.62 7.89
C PHE A 146 -6.09 8.12 7.77
N SER A 147 -6.67 8.28 6.59
CA SER A 147 -8.02 7.82 6.29
C SER A 147 -8.13 7.47 4.82
N GLN A 148 -9.11 6.62 4.50
CA GLN A 148 -9.40 6.26 3.12
C GLN A 148 -10.65 7.03 2.66
N ILE A 149 -10.62 7.53 1.44
CA ILE A 149 -11.76 8.18 0.77
C ILE A 149 -12.29 7.26 -0.32
N ALA A 150 -13.60 7.31 -0.54
CA ALA A 150 -14.28 6.45 -1.48
C ALA A 150 -15.40 7.18 -2.23
N CYS A 151 -15.70 6.70 -3.44
CA CYS A 151 -16.84 7.12 -4.25
C CYS A 151 -17.18 6.07 -5.31
N ASN A 152 -18.39 6.15 -5.84
CA ASN A 152 -18.69 5.57 -7.15
C ASN A 152 -18.14 6.48 -8.23
N ALA A 153 -17.66 5.89 -9.32
CA ALA A 153 -16.93 6.58 -10.38
C ALA A 153 -17.28 6.04 -11.76
N VAL A 154 -17.21 6.93 -12.74
CA VAL A 154 -17.47 6.64 -14.16
C VAL A 154 -16.37 7.23 -15.03
N PHE A 155 -16.21 6.69 -16.23
CA PHE A 155 -15.28 7.26 -17.20
C PHE A 155 -15.87 8.54 -17.83
N GLU A 156 -15.14 9.64 -17.71
CA GLU A 156 -15.49 10.93 -18.29
C GLU A 156 -14.23 11.59 -18.87
N ASP A 157 -14.27 11.98 -20.15
CA ASP A 157 -13.18 12.69 -20.84
C ASP A 157 -11.78 12.07 -20.66
N GLY A 158 -11.69 10.73 -20.70
CA GLY A 158 -10.43 10.00 -20.55
C GLY A 158 -9.89 9.97 -19.12
N LYS A 159 -10.75 10.19 -18.13
CA LYS A 159 -10.45 10.09 -16.69
C LYS A 159 -11.50 9.24 -15.99
N LEU A 160 -11.15 8.73 -14.81
CA LEU A 160 -12.12 8.07 -13.94
C LEU A 160 -12.49 9.05 -12.81
N VAL A 161 -13.75 9.49 -12.80
CA VAL A 161 -14.21 10.62 -11.98
C VAL A 161 -15.32 10.16 -11.06
N CYS A 162 -15.28 10.59 -9.80
CA CYS A 162 -16.38 10.35 -8.87
C CYS A 162 -17.69 10.94 -9.39
N ASN A 163 -18.72 10.12 -9.54
CA ASN A 163 -20.08 10.57 -9.84
C ASN A 163 -20.96 10.65 -8.58
N SER A 164 -20.46 10.20 -7.44
CA SER A 164 -21.07 10.35 -6.12
C SER A 164 -20.28 11.30 -5.23
N VAL A 165 -20.87 11.68 -4.10
CA VAL A 165 -20.14 12.40 -3.04
C VAL A 165 -18.97 11.55 -2.56
N VAL A 166 -17.80 12.18 -2.40
CA VAL A 166 -16.62 11.54 -1.81
C VAL A 166 -16.80 11.43 -0.31
N THR A 167 -16.70 10.22 0.21
CA THR A 167 -16.90 9.90 1.63
C THR A 167 -15.64 9.29 2.24
N ASN A 168 -15.36 9.60 3.50
CA ASN A 168 -14.36 8.84 4.26
C ASN A 168 -14.92 7.45 4.58
N LEU A 169 -14.11 6.41 4.39
CA LEU A 169 -14.44 5.07 4.88
C LEU A 169 -14.42 5.10 6.42
N PRO A 170 -15.47 4.58 7.09
CA PRO A 170 -15.59 4.61 8.55
C PRO A 170 -14.75 3.51 9.21
N ILE A 171 -13.45 3.47 8.91
CA ILE A 171 -12.51 2.54 9.54
C ILE A 171 -12.07 3.15 10.88
N ALA A 172 -12.33 2.44 11.97
CA ALA A 172 -11.92 2.87 13.29
C ALA A 172 -10.39 2.85 13.44
N ALA A 173 -9.84 3.85 14.13
CA ALA A 173 -8.43 3.83 14.51
C ALA A 173 -8.18 2.68 15.50
N THR A 174 -7.08 1.95 15.29
CA THR A 174 -6.66 0.88 16.19
C THR A 174 -5.68 1.42 17.23
N THR A 175 -5.47 0.66 18.30
CA THR A 175 -4.53 1.00 19.37
C THR A 175 -3.67 -0.21 19.67
N GLY A 176 -2.49 0.03 20.24
CA GLY A 176 -1.55 -1.02 20.63
C GLY A 176 -0.63 -0.57 21.75
N PRO A 177 0.16 -1.48 22.34
CA PRO A 177 1.15 -1.11 23.35
C PRO A 177 2.21 -0.16 22.77
N HIS A 178 2.34 1.03 23.36
CA HIS A 178 3.25 2.08 22.87
C HIS A 178 4.71 1.62 22.84
N GLU A 179 5.10 0.73 23.75
CA GLU A 179 6.45 0.20 23.88
C GLU A 179 6.91 -0.56 22.62
N LEU A 180 5.97 -1.12 21.84
CA LEU A 180 6.29 -1.81 20.59
C LEU A 180 6.77 -0.86 19.49
N CYS A 181 6.42 0.42 19.57
CA CYS A 181 6.85 1.46 18.64
C CYS A 181 7.94 2.38 19.21
N ALA A 182 8.48 2.07 20.39
CA ALA A 182 9.34 3.00 21.14
C ALA A 182 10.81 2.99 20.70
N ASP A 183 11.24 2.06 19.85
CA ASP A 183 12.63 1.92 19.39
C ASP A 183 12.85 2.76 18.10
N PRO A 184 13.43 3.97 18.20
CA PRO A 184 13.59 4.87 17.05
C PRO A 184 14.61 4.35 16.03
N ASP A 185 15.49 3.41 16.41
CA ASP A 185 16.48 2.82 15.51
C ASP A 185 15.85 1.75 14.60
N LYS A 186 14.66 1.26 14.96
CA LYS A 186 13.95 0.19 14.24
C LYS A 186 12.59 0.61 13.70
N VAL A 187 12.00 1.65 14.28
CA VAL A 187 10.66 2.12 13.94
C VAL A 187 10.75 3.60 13.56
N PRO A 188 10.50 3.94 12.29
CA PRO A 188 10.27 5.32 11.90
C PRO A 188 9.16 5.94 12.76
N ALA A 189 9.44 7.09 13.38
CA ALA A 189 8.56 7.71 14.37
C ALA A 189 7.12 7.93 13.88
N TYR A 190 6.91 8.08 12.56
CA TYR A 190 5.58 8.26 12.00
C TYR A 190 4.66 7.05 12.26
N PHE A 191 5.18 5.82 12.28
CA PHE A 191 4.35 4.63 12.51
C PHE A 191 3.75 4.61 13.91
N GLY A 192 4.52 4.95 14.94
CA GLY A 192 4.01 5.02 16.32
C GLY A 192 3.04 6.19 16.56
N LEU A 193 3.00 7.16 15.65
CA LEU A 193 2.10 8.31 15.71
C LEU A 193 0.88 8.19 14.78
N SER A 194 0.87 7.19 13.91
CA SER A 194 -0.20 6.97 12.93
C SER A 194 -1.56 6.76 13.61
N LEU A 195 -2.55 7.54 13.18
CA LEU A 195 -3.94 7.42 13.59
C LEU A 195 -4.81 7.07 12.39
N GLY A 196 -5.47 5.90 12.44
CA GLY A 196 -6.36 5.43 11.39
C GLY A 196 -5.68 4.52 10.35
N SER A 197 -6.40 4.21 9.29
CA SER A 197 -6.01 3.23 8.28
C SER A 197 -5.03 3.81 7.26
N HIS A 198 -3.89 3.15 7.10
CA HIS A 198 -2.82 3.49 6.16
C HIS A 198 -2.81 2.54 4.95
N ASP A 199 -2.53 3.06 3.76
CA ASP A 199 -2.31 2.33 2.50
C ASP A 199 -3.28 1.17 2.29
N ALA A 200 -4.58 1.45 2.38
CA ALA A 200 -5.57 0.41 2.23
C ALA A 200 -5.56 -0.19 0.83
N ARG A 201 -5.77 -1.51 0.75
CA ARG A 201 -5.98 -2.27 -0.46
C ARG A 201 -7.39 -2.81 -0.48
N LEU A 202 -8.18 -2.38 -1.46
CA LEU A 202 -9.52 -2.90 -1.72
C LEU A 202 -9.45 -3.91 -2.87
N PHE A 203 -9.99 -5.10 -2.65
CA PHE A 203 -9.99 -6.18 -3.62
C PHE A 203 -11.20 -7.09 -3.43
N TYR A 204 -11.59 -7.77 -4.51
CA TYR A 204 -12.52 -8.90 -4.42
C TYR A 204 -11.76 -10.19 -4.05
N GLY A 205 -12.28 -10.93 -3.07
CA GLY A 205 -12.09 -12.38 -3.00
C GLY A 205 -13.05 -13.11 -3.95
N PRO A 206 -13.17 -14.44 -3.86
CA PRO A 206 -14.05 -15.21 -4.75
C PRO A 206 -15.49 -14.66 -4.83
N GLU A 207 -16.05 -14.27 -3.68
CA GLU A 207 -17.44 -13.79 -3.58
C GLU A 207 -17.59 -12.42 -2.91
N THR A 208 -16.66 -12.03 -2.04
CA THR A 208 -16.80 -10.87 -1.16
C THR A 208 -15.64 -9.89 -1.34
N PRO A 209 -15.90 -8.57 -1.40
CA PRO A 209 -14.84 -7.57 -1.37
C PRO A 209 -14.36 -7.31 0.06
N TYR A 210 -13.04 -7.17 0.20
CA TYR A 210 -12.38 -6.88 1.46
C TYR A 210 -11.49 -5.65 1.33
N VAL A 211 -11.25 -5.01 2.46
CA VAL A 211 -10.19 -4.02 2.61
C VAL A 211 -9.12 -4.55 3.55
N LEU A 212 -7.87 -4.50 3.10
CA LEU A 212 -6.68 -4.79 3.88
C LEU A 212 -5.92 -3.49 4.10
N TYR A 213 -5.62 -3.11 5.33
CA TYR A 213 -4.98 -1.82 5.61
C TYR A 213 -3.96 -1.92 6.73
N GLY A 214 -2.96 -1.04 6.71
CA GLY A 214 -2.00 -0.91 7.80
C GLY A 214 -2.56 -0.07 8.95
N SER A 215 -2.29 -0.47 10.19
CA SER A 215 -2.61 0.33 11.38
C SER A 215 -1.77 -0.12 12.58
N ILE A 216 -1.87 0.60 13.70
CA ILE A 216 -1.23 0.22 14.97
C ILE A 216 -1.63 -1.20 15.36
N SER A 217 -0.64 -1.99 15.77
CA SER A 217 -0.76 -3.42 16.05
C SER A 217 -0.84 -3.72 17.55
N MET A 218 -1.53 -4.80 17.93
CA MET A 218 -1.50 -5.31 19.31
C MET A 218 -0.27 -6.20 19.58
N TYR A 219 0.39 -6.69 18.52
CA TYR A 219 1.47 -7.68 18.59
C TYR A 219 2.84 -7.15 18.16
N THR A 220 2.85 -6.19 17.22
CA THR A 220 4.03 -5.50 16.70
C THR A 220 3.82 -3.98 16.83
N CYS A 221 4.69 -3.13 16.25
CA CYS A 221 4.40 -1.70 16.22
C CYS A 221 3.25 -1.39 15.25
N PHE A 222 3.32 -1.99 14.06
CA PHE A 222 2.43 -1.71 12.96
C PHE A 222 2.19 -3.01 12.18
N SER A 223 0.93 -3.34 11.94
CA SER A 223 0.54 -4.57 11.24
C SER A 223 -0.60 -4.27 10.26
N GLN A 224 -1.05 -5.29 9.53
CA GLN A 224 -2.21 -5.21 8.67
C GLN A 224 -3.46 -5.79 9.30
N TRP A 225 -4.58 -5.19 8.93
CA TRP A 225 -5.92 -5.49 9.41
C TRP A 225 -6.82 -5.74 8.21
N MET A 226 -7.77 -6.66 8.35
CA MET A 226 -8.73 -7.01 7.30
C MET A 226 -10.15 -6.76 7.77
N LEU A 227 -10.98 -6.25 6.86
CA LEU A 227 -12.37 -5.88 7.11
C LEU A 227 -13.22 -6.13 5.85
N ASP A 228 -14.46 -6.58 6.03
CA ASP A 228 -15.44 -6.70 4.94
C ASP A 228 -15.79 -5.31 4.39
N PHE A 229 -15.46 -5.05 3.13
CA PHE A 229 -15.63 -3.72 2.56
C PHE A 229 -17.10 -3.27 2.52
N ARG A 230 -18.04 -4.22 2.44
CA ARG A 230 -19.48 -3.94 2.26
C ARG A 230 -20.12 -3.26 3.46
N ILE A 231 -19.48 -3.30 4.64
CA ILE A 231 -19.96 -2.58 5.83
C ILE A 231 -19.44 -1.14 5.91
N LEU A 232 -18.52 -0.75 5.02
CA LEU A 232 -17.90 0.58 5.01
C LEU A 232 -18.57 1.56 4.04
N VAL A 233 -19.46 1.05 3.19
CA VAL A 233 -20.13 1.82 2.13
C VAL A 233 -21.61 1.48 2.09
N ASP A 234 -22.40 2.27 1.33
CA ASP A 234 -23.79 1.94 1.03
C ASP A 234 -23.85 0.80 0.00
N TRP A 235 -23.61 -0.42 0.48
CA TRP A 235 -23.56 -1.60 -0.36
C TRP A 235 -24.98 -2.03 -0.80
N PRO A 236 -25.21 -2.35 -2.08
CA PRO A 236 -26.55 -2.68 -2.59
C PRO A 236 -26.93 -4.14 -2.26
N TRP A 237 -27.15 -4.40 -0.98
CA TRP A 237 -27.49 -5.73 -0.48
C TRP A 237 -28.81 -6.25 -1.04
N ASN A 238 -28.83 -7.51 -1.45
CA ASN A 238 -30.07 -8.23 -1.66
C ASN A 238 -30.49 -9.00 -0.39
N MET A 239 -31.78 -9.39 -0.31
CA MET A 239 -32.33 -10.05 0.88
C MET A 239 -31.68 -11.40 1.19
N ALA A 240 -31.17 -12.11 0.18
CA ALA A 240 -30.49 -13.38 0.38
C ALA A 240 -29.11 -13.17 1.01
N GLU A 241 -28.33 -12.21 0.50
CA GLU A 241 -27.02 -11.82 1.05
C GLU A 241 -27.14 -11.33 2.49
N LEU A 242 -28.13 -10.48 2.79
CA LEU A 242 -28.38 -10.05 4.17
C LEU A 242 -28.68 -11.24 5.06
N LYS A 243 -29.58 -12.13 4.61
CA LYS A 243 -29.94 -13.31 5.39
C LYS A 243 -28.72 -14.19 5.66
N GLU A 244 -27.86 -14.38 4.68
CA GLU A 244 -26.61 -15.12 4.82
C GLU A 244 -25.66 -14.45 5.82
N ALA A 245 -25.41 -13.14 5.66
CA ALA A 245 -24.56 -12.35 6.53
C ALA A 245 -25.03 -12.35 8.01
N TYR A 246 -26.33 -12.50 8.26
CA TYR A 246 -26.90 -12.62 9.61
C TYR A 246 -27.03 -14.06 10.13
N SER A 247 -26.99 -15.07 9.26
CA SER A 247 -27.21 -16.48 9.65
C SER A 247 -25.92 -17.25 9.92
N ASN A 248 -24.78 -16.76 9.43
CA ASN A 248 -23.45 -17.33 9.65
C ASN A 248 -22.58 -16.32 10.42
N PRO A 249 -21.50 -16.77 11.10
CA PRO A 249 -20.50 -15.82 11.58
C PRO A 249 -19.98 -15.03 10.38
N TRP A 250 -20.24 -13.72 10.38
CA TRP A 250 -19.86 -12.79 9.31
C TRP A 250 -18.35 -12.53 9.40
N PRO A 251 -17.53 -13.11 8.51
CA PRO A 251 -16.08 -12.98 8.59
C PRO A 251 -15.69 -11.52 8.40
N PHE A 252 -14.72 -11.04 9.19
CA PHE A 252 -14.17 -9.69 9.05
C PHE A 252 -15.20 -8.54 9.14
N ARG A 253 -16.36 -8.78 9.76
CA ARG A 253 -17.32 -7.71 10.07
C ARG A 253 -16.71 -6.67 11.00
N GLU A 254 -15.83 -7.09 11.89
CA GLU A 254 -15.01 -6.20 12.70
C GLU A 254 -13.58 -6.23 12.17
N ALA A 255 -12.87 -5.11 12.36
CA ALA A 255 -11.46 -5.02 12.04
C ALA A 255 -10.69 -6.18 12.71
N THR A 256 -10.11 -7.04 11.89
CA THR A 256 -9.40 -8.23 12.35
C THR A 256 -7.92 -8.08 12.05
N GLU A 257 -7.10 -8.07 13.09
CA GLU A 257 -5.65 -7.99 12.96
C GLU A 257 -5.10 -9.29 12.38
N ILE A 258 -4.13 -9.18 11.47
CA ILE A 258 -3.46 -10.34 10.90
C ILE A 258 -2.25 -10.67 11.76
N GLU A 259 -2.25 -11.88 12.30
CA GLU A 259 -1.25 -12.38 13.25
C GLU A 259 -0.32 -13.39 12.56
N ARG A 260 0.94 -12.99 12.35
CA ARG A 260 2.01 -13.84 11.85
C ARG A 260 2.64 -14.65 12.99
N PRO A 261 2.69 -15.99 12.90
CA PRO A 261 3.50 -16.79 13.81
C PRO A 261 4.98 -16.39 13.72
N PRO A 262 5.73 -16.43 14.84
CA PRO A 262 7.16 -16.13 14.83
C PRO A 262 7.93 -16.92 13.75
N PRO A 263 8.93 -16.30 13.09
CA PRO A 263 9.40 -14.92 13.31
C PRO A 263 8.50 -13.89 12.60
N PHE A 264 8.33 -12.74 13.26
CA PHE A 264 7.66 -11.55 12.71
C PHE A 264 8.57 -10.33 12.87
N GLY A 265 8.37 -9.34 12.00
CA GLY A 265 9.02 -8.03 12.04
C GLY A 265 8.32 -7.07 13.01
N ILE A 266 8.96 -5.93 13.28
CA ILE A 266 8.36 -4.86 14.10
C ILE A 266 7.30 -4.10 13.29
N ILE A 267 7.47 -4.01 11.98
CA ILE A 267 6.52 -3.45 11.03
C ILE A 267 6.18 -4.56 10.05
N GLU A 268 4.93 -4.97 10.09
CA GLU A 268 4.34 -5.93 9.18
C GLU A 268 3.43 -5.18 8.22
N LYS A 269 3.82 -5.17 6.94
CA LYS A 269 3.11 -4.41 5.94
C LYS A 269 3.24 -5.05 4.57
N ASN A 270 2.45 -4.53 3.65
CA ASN A 270 2.43 -4.90 2.25
C ASN A 270 2.00 -6.33 1.93
N TRP A 271 1.57 -7.14 2.89
CA TRP A 271 0.98 -8.46 2.68
C TRP A 271 -0.24 -8.42 1.75
N PHE A 272 -0.55 -9.54 1.10
CA PHE A 272 -1.78 -9.71 0.34
C PHE A 272 -2.41 -11.08 0.56
N VAL A 273 -3.74 -11.13 0.43
CA VAL A 273 -4.52 -12.35 0.49
C VAL A 273 -4.58 -13.00 -0.89
N PHE A 274 -4.62 -14.33 -0.93
CA PHE A 274 -4.96 -15.12 -2.12
C PHE A 274 -5.79 -16.35 -1.75
N TRP A 275 -6.42 -16.97 -2.74
CA TRP A 275 -7.28 -18.14 -2.57
C TRP A 275 -6.87 -19.27 -3.50
N ASP A 276 -6.96 -20.50 -3.00
CA ASP A 276 -6.65 -21.69 -3.78
C ASP A 276 -7.81 -22.12 -4.72
N SER A 277 -7.71 -23.30 -5.33
CA SER A 277 -8.76 -23.88 -6.18
C SER A 277 -10.03 -24.31 -5.43
N LYS A 278 -9.99 -24.33 -4.09
CA LYS A 278 -11.10 -24.68 -3.19
C LYS A 278 -11.60 -23.48 -2.39
N ASP A 279 -11.18 -22.28 -2.78
CA ASP A 279 -11.46 -21.02 -2.10
C ASP A 279 -11.02 -21.01 -0.62
N GLU A 280 -10.00 -21.80 -0.27
CA GLU A 280 -9.30 -21.65 1.00
C GLU A 280 -8.40 -20.42 0.94
N MET A 281 -8.41 -19.63 2.02
CA MET A 281 -7.72 -18.35 2.10
C MET A 281 -6.29 -18.51 2.61
N TYR A 282 -5.37 -17.76 2.00
CA TYR A 282 -3.95 -17.73 2.33
C TYR A 282 -3.45 -16.30 2.33
N MET A 283 -2.38 -16.05 3.09
CA MET A 283 -1.70 -14.76 3.14
C MET A 283 -0.29 -14.93 2.59
N HIS A 284 0.11 -14.02 1.69
CA HIS A 284 1.47 -13.87 1.20
C HIS A 284 2.13 -12.69 1.90
N MET A 285 3.16 -12.97 2.69
CA MET A 285 3.78 -11.98 3.57
C MET A 285 5.06 -11.40 2.95
N ASP A 286 5.98 -12.27 2.53
CA ASP A 286 7.27 -11.86 1.96
C ASP A 286 7.43 -12.39 0.53
N ILE A 287 8.04 -11.60 -0.35
CA ILE A 287 8.42 -12.03 -1.70
C ILE A 287 9.93 -12.30 -1.83
N ALA A 288 10.75 -11.57 -1.07
CA ALA A 288 12.20 -11.66 -1.10
C ALA A 288 12.78 -11.42 0.31
N PRO A 289 13.99 -11.93 0.62
CA PRO A 289 14.85 -12.78 -0.22
C PRO A 289 14.31 -14.19 -0.41
N LYS A 290 13.32 -14.59 0.40
CA LYS A 290 12.55 -15.81 0.22
C LYS A 290 11.08 -15.45 0.29
N ARG A 291 10.26 -16.22 -0.41
CA ARG A 291 8.83 -16.11 -0.28
C ARG A 291 8.38 -16.58 1.10
N SER A 292 7.27 -16.05 1.59
CA SER A 292 6.61 -16.63 2.76
C SER A 292 5.11 -16.49 2.62
N PHE A 293 4.41 -17.59 2.87
CA PHE A 293 2.97 -17.64 2.75
C PHE A 293 2.42 -18.74 3.65
N ALA A 294 1.21 -18.52 4.17
CA ALA A 294 0.58 -19.44 5.10
C ALA A 294 -0.93 -19.45 4.87
N LYS A 295 -1.57 -20.55 5.29
CA LYS A 295 -3.03 -20.59 5.39
C LYS A 295 -3.49 -19.50 6.37
N PHE A 296 -4.57 -18.80 6.03
CA PHE A 296 -5.07 -17.68 6.79
C PHE A 296 -6.51 -17.94 7.22
N ASP A 297 -6.74 -17.93 8.53
CA ASP A 297 -8.04 -18.20 9.13
C ASP A 297 -8.82 -16.89 9.32
N MET A 298 -10.15 -17.00 9.32
CA MET A 298 -11.06 -15.85 9.43
C MET A 298 -11.00 -15.11 10.79
N ASP A 299 -10.29 -15.68 11.77
CA ASP A 299 -10.04 -15.06 13.08
C ASP A 299 -8.74 -14.23 13.12
N GLY A 300 -8.07 -14.04 11.98
CA GLY A 300 -6.84 -13.26 11.87
C GLY A 300 -5.56 -14.07 12.04
N LYS A 301 -5.65 -15.36 12.40
CA LYS A 301 -4.45 -16.17 12.63
C LYS A 301 -3.91 -16.77 11.35
N MET A 302 -2.59 -16.82 11.25
CA MET A 302 -1.92 -17.56 10.20
C MET A 302 -1.41 -18.92 10.69
N GLY A 303 -1.50 -19.90 9.79
CA GLY A 303 -0.92 -21.22 9.97
C GLY A 303 0.61 -21.23 9.82
N LYS A 304 1.17 -22.43 9.70
CA LYS A 304 2.61 -22.58 9.46
C LYS A 304 3.00 -22.03 8.09
N ASN A 305 4.20 -21.44 8.00
CA ASN A 305 4.79 -21.05 6.73
C ASN A 305 4.91 -22.28 5.80
N LEU A 306 4.37 -22.13 4.59
CA LEU A 306 4.31 -23.17 3.56
C LEU A 306 5.42 -23.03 2.50
N GLU A 307 6.22 -21.96 2.53
CA GLU A 307 7.37 -21.81 1.63
C GLU A 307 8.28 -23.05 1.55
N PRO A 308 8.58 -23.78 2.64
CA PRO A 308 9.45 -24.96 2.55
C PRO A 308 8.94 -26.05 1.59
N MET A 309 7.64 -26.05 1.26
CA MET A 309 7.04 -27.00 0.31
C MET A 309 7.28 -26.60 -1.15
N ALA A 310 7.52 -25.32 -1.44
CA ALA A 310 7.81 -24.78 -2.77
C ALA A 310 9.28 -24.40 -2.94
N PHE A 311 10.09 -24.44 -1.88
CA PHE A 311 11.45 -23.92 -1.87
C PHE A 311 12.32 -24.41 -3.03
N SER A 312 12.36 -25.73 -3.29
CA SER A 312 13.23 -26.28 -4.34
C SER A 312 12.81 -25.86 -5.75
N THR A 313 11.55 -25.52 -5.97
CA THR A 313 11.07 -25.00 -7.27
C THR A 313 11.22 -23.48 -7.36
N ASP A 314 10.97 -22.78 -6.25
CA ASP A 314 10.98 -21.32 -6.20
C ASP A 314 12.42 -20.76 -6.23
N GLU A 315 13.37 -21.36 -5.51
CA GLU A 315 14.75 -20.84 -5.37
C GLU A 315 15.42 -20.59 -6.74
N ARG A 316 15.43 -21.60 -7.63
CA ARG A 316 16.02 -21.45 -8.98
C ARG A 316 15.28 -20.38 -9.80
N CYS A 317 13.96 -20.29 -9.65
CA CYS A 317 13.18 -19.33 -10.43
C CYS A 317 13.41 -17.89 -9.96
N ILE A 318 13.41 -17.68 -8.64
CA ILE A 318 13.76 -16.40 -8.02
C ILE A 318 15.19 -16.01 -8.42
N ASP A 319 16.11 -16.97 -8.39
CA ASP A 319 17.50 -16.69 -8.69
C ASP A 319 17.76 -16.29 -10.14
N GLU A 320 17.07 -16.90 -11.09
CA GLU A 320 17.27 -16.63 -12.52
C GLU A 320 16.41 -15.46 -13.03
N LEU A 321 15.16 -15.32 -12.56
CA LEU A 321 14.18 -14.43 -13.18
C LEU A 321 13.86 -13.17 -12.37
N MET A 322 14.08 -13.16 -11.06
CA MET A 322 13.81 -11.95 -10.29
C MET A 322 14.97 -10.96 -10.38
N PRO A 323 14.67 -9.64 -10.45
CA PRO A 323 15.71 -8.62 -10.44
C PRO A 323 16.55 -8.72 -9.17
N LYS A 324 17.84 -8.44 -9.30
CA LYS A 324 18.76 -8.44 -8.15
C LYS A 324 18.76 -7.06 -7.52
N ALA A 325 18.77 -7.02 -6.18
CA ALA A 325 18.93 -5.80 -5.39
C ALA A 325 20.36 -5.72 -4.81
N PRO A 326 21.38 -5.34 -5.62
CA PRO A 326 22.79 -5.38 -5.22
C PRO A 326 23.14 -4.48 -4.04
N ARG A 327 22.28 -3.50 -3.71
CA ARG A 327 22.46 -2.54 -2.61
C ARG A 327 21.37 -2.63 -1.54
N ALA A 328 20.83 -3.83 -1.32
CA ALA A 328 19.83 -4.07 -0.27
C ALA A 328 20.35 -3.75 1.15
N GLU A 329 21.63 -4.02 1.42
CA GLU A 329 22.31 -3.70 2.70
C GLU A 329 22.37 -2.18 2.98
N GLU A 330 22.36 -1.36 1.93
CA GLU A 330 22.34 0.11 2.03
C GLU A 330 20.90 0.67 2.01
N HIS A 331 19.88 -0.20 1.92
CA HIS A 331 18.47 0.15 1.76
C HIS A 331 18.17 1.06 0.55
N LEU A 332 19.05 1.06 -0.45
CA LEU A 332 18.87 1.86 -1.68
C LEU A 332 18.14 1.07 -2.77
N GLU A 333 18.14 -0.25 -2.71
CA GLU A 333 17.44 -1.12 -3.65
C GLU A 333 16.75 -2.26 -2.91
N ASP A 334 15.52 -2.58 -3.29
CA ASP A 334 14.69 -3.60 -2.63
C ASP A 334 13.72 -4.28 -3.60
N ILE A 335 13.27 -5.48 -3.27
CA ILE A 335 12.18 -6.16 -3.95
C ILE A 335 10.91 -5.98 -3.13
N HIS A 336 10.00 -5.18 -3.66
CA HIS A 336 8.86 -4.67 -2.92
C HIS A 336 7.56 -5.34 -3.34
N GLN A 337 6.84 -5.96 -2.41
CA GLN A 337 5.49 -6.45 -2.68
C GLN A 337 4.53 -5.27 -2.90
N ALA A 338 3.82 -5.26 -4.03
CA ALA A 338 3.11 -4.07 -4.49
C ALA A 338 1.59 -4.15 -4.37
N THR A 339 0.97 -5.17 -4.98
CA THR A 339 -0.48 -5.23 -5.18
C THR A 339 -1.17 -6.30 -4.34
N ASN A 340 -2.51 -6.30 -4.34
CA ASN A 340 -3.30 -7.50 -4.08
C ASN A 340 -3.06 -8.57 -5.16
N SER A 341 -3.69 -9.74 -5.01
CA SER A 341 -3.67 -10.81 -6.00
C SER A 341 -4.99 -10.96 -6.76
N LEU A 342 -4.94 -11.62 -7.91
CA LEU A 342 -6.09 -12.10 -8.68
C LEU A 342 -5.82 -13.51 -9.22
N LYS A 343 -6.86 -14.29 -9.43
CA LYS A 343 -6.80 -15.56 -10.15
C LYS A 343 -6.97 -15.32 -11.66
N ILE A 344 -6.13 -15.92 -12.49
CA ILE A 344 -6.23 -15.80 -13.95
C ILE A 344 -6.09 -17.16 -14.63
N THR A 345 -6.98 -17.45 -15.57
CA THR A 345 -6.86 -18.58 -16.49
C THR A 345 -6.16 -18.15 -17.78
N LEU A 346 -5.10 -18.86 -18.17
CA LEU A 346 -4.26 -18.57 -19.34
C LEU A 346 -4.88 -19.09 -20.65
N CYS A 347 -6.17 -18.85 -20.85
CA CYS A 347 -6.84 -18.99 -22.13
C CYS A 347 -7.90 -17.90 -22.29
N VAL A 348 -8.48 -17.82 -23.48
CA VAL A 348 -9.52 -16.84 -23.84
C VAL A 348 -10.87 -17.38 -23.39
N ARG A 349 -11.67 -16.58 -22.67
CA ARG A 349 -12.98 -16.97 -22.12
C ARG A 349 -13.96 -17.43 -23.21
N ALA A 350 -13.90 -16.81 -24.38
CA ALA A 350 -14.77 -17.14 -25.51
C ALA A 350 -14.47 -18.51 -26.16
N ASP A 351 -13.33 -19.14 -25.83
CA ASP A 351 -12.97 -20.46 -26.34
C ASP A 351 -13.75 -21.56 -25.59
N PRO A 352 -14.58 -22.37 -26.28
CA PRO A 352 -15.36 -23.43 -25.63
C PRO A 352 -14.50 -24.53 -24.99
N ASP A 353 -13.24 -24.67 -25.39
CA ASP A 353 -12.29 -25.63 -24.80
C ASP A 353 -11.53 -25.04 -23.60
N CYS A 354 -11.65 -23.73 -23.35
CA CYS A 354 -11.06 -23.07 -22.20
C CYS A 354 -11.84 -23.41 -20.92
N LYS A 355 -11.32 -24.38 -20.18
CA LYS A 355 -11.85 -24.80 -18.88
C LYS A 355 -10.83 -24.52 -17.79
N PRO A 356 -11.15 -23.67 -16.80
CA PRO A 356 -10.25 -23.43 -15.67
C PRO A 356 -9.96 -24.71 -14.90
N ASP A 357 -8.67 -25.00 -14.73
CA ASP A 357 -8.16 -26.03 -13.84
C ASP A 357 -6.77 -25.65 -13.32
N ASP A 358 -6.18 -26.51 -12.50
CA ASP A 358 -4.87 -26.29 -11.89
C ASP A 358 -3.70 -26.27 -12.88
N THR A 359 -3.92 -26.63 -14.15
CA THR A 359 -2.88 -26.63 -15.18
C THR A 359 -2.82 -25.32 -15.96
N ASN A 360 -3.92 -24.56 -15.98
CA ASN A 360 -4.02 -23.32 -16.74
C ASN A 360 -4.47 -22.10 -15.91
N THR A 361 -4.71 -22.27 -14.61
CA THR A 361 -5.19 -21.19 -13.73
C THR A 361 -4.21 -20.91 -12.59
N PHE A 362 -3.83 -19.64 -12.45
CA PHE A 362 -2.74 -19.19 -11.59
C PHE A 362 -3.16 -18.01 -10.73
N ILE A 363 -2.44 -17.80 -9.63
CA ILE A 363 -2.52 -16.57 -8.85
C ILE A 363 -1.50 -15.59 -9.42
N MET A 364 -1.98 -14.38 -9.70
CA MET A 364 -1.21 -13.28 -10.25
C MET A 364 -1.07 -12.16 -9.21
N ALA A 365 0.13 -11.62 -9.09
CA ALA A 365 0.41 -10.43 -8.31
C ALA A 365 1.51 -9.60 -9.00
N ILE A 366 1.61 -8.33 -8.63
CA ILE A 366 2.69 -7.43 -9.07
C ILE A 366 3.60 -7.14 -7.88
N PHE A 367 4.90 -7.12 -8.15
CA PHE A 367 5.94 -6.64 -7.24
C PHE A 367 6.81 -5.62 -7.94
N HIS A 368 7.61 -4.86 -7.20
CA HIS A 368 8.55 -3.89 -7.77
C HIS A 368 9.99 -4.32 -7.53
N HIS A 369 10.85 -4.04 -8.50
CA HIS A 369 12.22 -3.65 -8.16
C HIS A 369 12.18 -2.17 -7.80
N LYS A 370 12.40 -1.86 -6.53
CA LYS A 370 12.43 -0.50 -6.01
C LYS A 370 13.87 -0.04 -5.95
N THR A 371 14.13 1.15 -6.45
CA THR A 371 15.36 1.90 -6.18
C THR A 371 15.02 3.21 -5.49
N PHE A 372 15.92 3.70 -4.64
CA PHE A 372 15.75 4.95 -3.92
C PHE A 372 17.08 5.70 -3.93
N PHE A 373 17.25 6.59 -4.91
CA PHE A 373 18.45 7.39 -5.08
C PHE A 373 18.07 8.87 -5.07
N ASP A 374 18.95 9.71 -4.52
CA ASP A 374 18.74 11.16 -4.45
C ASP A 374 17.36 11.56 -3.89
N TRP A 375 16.87 10.81 -2.89
CA TRP A 375 15.56 11.02 -2.25
C TRP A 375 14.34 10.88 -3.19
N HIS A 376 14.48 10.12 -4.25
CA HIS A 376 13.39 9.81 -5.17
C HIS A 376 13.35 8.32 -5.43
N GLY A 377 12.14 7.75 -5.31
CA GLY A 377 11.88 6.34 -5.54
C GLY A 377 11.60 6.08 -7.01
N VAL A 378 12.16 5.01 -7.55
CA VAL A 378 11.74 4.45 -8.84
C VAL A 378 11.28 3.03 -8.59
N TYR A 379 10.07 2.71 -9.03
CA TYR A 379 9.45 1.41 -8.85
C TYR A 379 9.21 0.82 -10.24
N ASP A 380 9.90 -0.27 -10.52
CA ASP A 380 9.77 -0.98 -11.79
C ASP A 380 8.96 -2.26 -11.56
N PRO A 381 7.70 -2.32 -12.04
CA PRO A 381 6.77 -3.40 -11.74
C PRO A 381 7.04 -4.66 -12.56
N PHE A 382 6.98 -5.81 -11.91
CA PHE A 382 7.09 -7.14 -12.51
C PHE A 382 5.85 -7.95 -12.15
N VAL A 383 5.41 -8.80 -13.08
CA VAL A 383 4.28 -9.70 -12.85
C VAL A 383 4.81 -11.05 -12.37
N LEU A 384 4.19 -11.59 -11.31
CA LEU A 384 4.45 -12.90 -10.76
C LEU A 384 3.21 -13.78 -10.96
N LEU A 385 3.39 -14.96 -11.54
CA LEU A 385 2.38 -16.02 -11.57
C LEU A 385 2.84 -17.19 -10.70
N PHE A 386 1.97 -17.69 -9.84
CA PHE A 386 2.22 -18.92 -9.07
C PHE A 386 0.98 -19.83 -9.07
N GLN A 387 1.21 -21.12 -8.84
CA GLN A 387 0.16 -22.14 -8.90
C GLN A 387 -0.99 -21.79 -7.95
N GLN A 388 -2.24 -22.00 -8.38
CA GLN A 388 -3.40 -21.82 -7.50
C GLN A 388 -3.59 -22.95 -6.49
N SER A 389 -2.86 -24.05 -6.63
CA SER A 389 -2.93 -25.20 -5.73
C SER A 389 -1.60 -25.41 -5.01
N PRO A 390 -1.61 -25.99 -3.79
CA PRO A 390 -0.39 -26.35 -3.08
C PRO A 390 0.57 -27.19 -3.94
N PRO A 391 1.89 -26.95 -3.88
CA PRO A 391 2.59 -26.10 -2.91
C PRO A 391 2.66 -24.60 -3.27
N PHE A 392 1.85 -24.12 -4.23
CA PHE A 392 1.85 -22.72 -4.69
C PHE A 392 3.16 -22.28 -5.32
N ALA A 393 3.87 -23.21 -5.98
CA ALA A 393 5.14 -22.94 -6.64
C ALA A 393 5.03 -21.82 -7.70
N ILE A 394 6.10 -21.06 -7.89
CA ILE A 394 6.13 -20.02 -8.93
C ILE A 394 6.01 -20.70 -10.31
N HIS A 395 5.11 -20.17 -11.13
CA HIS A 395 4.91 -20.59 -12.51
C HIS A 395 5.76 -19.76 -13.47
N GLY A 396 5.81 -18.45 -13.27
CA GLY A 396 6.62 -17.55 -14.08
C GLY A 396 6.70 -16.12 -13.55
N VAL A 397 7.66 -15.37 -14.10
CA VAL A 397 7.93 -13.96 -13.79
C VAL A 397 8.08 -13.20 -15.12
N SER A 398 7.62 -11.95 -15.19
CA SER A 398 7.84 -11.13 -16.38
C SER A 398 9.34 -10.90 -16.62
N GLN A 399 9.83 -11.08 -17.84
CA GLN A 399 11.26 -10.94 -18.15
C GLN A 399 11.75 -9.48 -18.09
N LYS A 400 10.84 -8.55 -18.36
CA LYS A 400 11.06 -7.11 -18.28
C LYS A 400 10.07 -6.49 -17.29
N PRO A 401 10.44 -5.37 -16.66
CA PRO A 401 9.48 -4.56 -15.93
C PRO A 401 8.43 -3.96 -16.89
N ILE A 402 7.22 -3.77 -16.38
CA ILE A 402 6.10 -3.20 -17.11
C ILE A 402 6.26 -1.68 -17.20
N TRP A 403 6.12 -1.13 -18.40
CA TRP A 403 6.03 0.31 -18.63
C TRP A 403 4.59 0.69 -18.95
N PHE A 404 3.97 1.50 -18.09
CA PHE A 404 2.64 2.04 -18.37
C PHE A 404 2.75 3.18 -19.37
N HIS A 405 2.17 3.02 -20.56
CA HIS A 405 2.24 4.06 -21.59
C HIS A 405 1.74 5.40 -21.04
N GLY A 406 2.52 6.45 -21.26
CA GLY A 406 2.31 7.78 -20.66
C GLY A 406 3.12 8.08 -19.40
N ARG A 407 3.82 7.10 -18.80
CA ARG A 407 4.79 7.33 -17.72
C ARG A 407 5.92 8.25 -18.20
N GLY A 408 6.33 9.18 -17.35
CA GLY A 408 7.44 10.08 -17.65
C GLY A 408 8.79 9.36 -17.74
N GLY A 409 9.54 9.61 -18.81
CA GLY A 409 10.84 8.98 -19.10
C GLY A 409 12.01 9.55 -18.28
N PRO A 410 13.26 9.14 -18.58
CA PRO A 410 14.44 9.64 -17.90
C PRO A 410 14.54 11.17 -17.89
N GLY A 411 14.60 11.76 -16.69
CA GLY A 411 14.65 13.19 -16.46
C GLY A 411 13.28 13.86 -16.28
N GLU A 412 12.20 13.10 -16.36
CA GLU A 412 10.82 13.58 -16.17
C GLU A 412 10.25 13.26 -14.78
N GLY A 413 10.99 12.52 -13.94
CA GLY A 413 10.62 12.34 -12.53
C GLY A 413 10.68 13.63 -11.72
N ARG A 414 9.99 13.70 -10.58
CA ARG A 414 9.98 14.92 -9.77
C ARG A 414 11.31 15.10 -9.05
N LYS A 415 12.06 16.13 -9.46
CA LYS A 415 13.27 16.55 -8.78
C LYS A 415 12.95 17.12 -7.39
N PRO A 416 13.61 16.65 -6.30
CA PRO A 416 13.43 17.24 -4.98
C PRO A 416 13.89 18.71 -4.92
N ASP A 417 13.15 19.56 -4.23
CA ASP A 417 13.36 21.02 -4.23
C ASP A 417 14.73 21.45 -3.70
N PHE A 418 15.35 20.66 -2.81
CA PHE A 418 16.66 20.96 -2.25
C PHE A 418 17.83 20.60 -3.20
N ARG A 419 17.55 19.94 -4.34
CA ARG A 419 18.58 19.47 -5.27
C ARG A 419 18.96 20.60 -6.25
N PRO A 420 20.26 20.93 -6.40
CA PRO A 420 20.70 21.98 -7.31
C PRO A 420 20.30 21.75 -8.77
N ASP A 421 19.89 22.81 -9.48
CA ASP A 421 19.40 22.75 -10.87
C ASP A 421 20.42 22.21 -11.87
N ASP A 422 21.70 22.48 -11.64
CA ASP A 422 22.84 22.06 -12.46
C ASP A 422 23.22 20.57 -12.29
N MET A 423 22.68 19.89 -11.28
CA MET A 423 22.92 18.46 -11.08
C MET A 423 22.09 17.61 -12.06
N PRO A 424 22.71 16.68 -12.81
CA PRO A 424 22.01 15.82 -13.76
C PRO A 424 20.84 15.09 -13.13
N TRP A 425 19.67 15.12 -13.77
CA TRP A 425 18.47 14.42 -13.35
C TRP A 425 18.01 13.51 -14.48
N ASN A 426 18.12 12.21 -14.26
CA ASN A 426 17.79 11.19 -15.25
C ASN A 426 16.79 10.15 -14.73
N GLN A 427 16.13 10.43 -13.59
CA GLN A 427 15.14 9.53 -13.02
C GLN A 427 13.83 9.60 -13.81
N THR A 428 13.17 8.46 -13.98
CA THR A 428 11.83 8.36 -14.54
C THR A 428 10.79 8.83 -13.54
N GLN A 429 9.56 9.06 -14.00
CA GLN A 429 8.45 9.37 -13.10
C GLN A 429 8.26 8.25 -12.06
N MET A 430 8.11 8.65 -10.80
CA MET A 430 7.78 7.72 -9.72
C MET A 430 6.34 7.24 -9.87
N LEU A 431 6.16 6.02 -10.38
CA LEU A 431 4.89 5.31 -10.42
C LEU A 431 4.98 4.06 -9.58
N PHE A 432 4.19 3.96 -8.52
CA PHE A 432 4.19 2.81 -7.63
C PHE A 432 2.82 2.14 -7.66
N THR A 433 2.79 0.94 -8.22
CA THR A 433 1.60 0.09 -8.34
C THR A 433 1.10 -0.35 -6.97
N THR A 434 -0.20 -0.25 -6.74
CA THR A 434 -0.81 -0.49 -5.42
C THR A 434 -1.96 -1.49 -5.47
N SER A 435 -2.64 -1.59 -6.61
CA SER A 435 -3.79 -2.47 -6.77
C SER A 435 -3.95 -3.01 -8.18
N ILE A 436 -4.60 -4.17 -8.28
CA ILE A 436 -5.11 -4.76 -9.51
C ILE A 436 -6.54 -5.26 -9.32
N SER A 437 -7.36 -5.16 -10.35
CA SER A 437 -8.72 -5.72 -10.34
C SER A 437 -9.21 -6.01 -11.75
N TRP A 438 -10.20 -6.90 -11.88
CA TRP A 438 -10.93 -7.05 -13.12
C TRP A 438 -11.82 -5.84 -13.35
N LYS A 439 -11.88 -5.32 -14.57
CA LYS A 439 -12.63 -4.10 -14.88
C LYS A 439 -14.14 -4.36 -14.99
N GLN A 440 -14.54 -5.51 -15.51
CA GLN A 440 -15.92 -5.76 -15.90
C GLN A 440 -16.82 -6.05 -14.69
N GLN A 441 -18.05 -5.51 -14.71
CA GLN A 441 -19.08 -5.85 -13.74
C GLN A 441 -19.33 -7.37 -13.74
N GLY A 442 -19.46 -7.94 -12.54
CA GLY A 442 -19.63 -9.38 -12.33
C GLY A 442 -18.33 -10.19 -12.27
N LEU A 443 -17.18 -9.61 -12.64
CA LEU A 443 -15.88 -10.23 -12.36
C LEU A 443 -15.40 -9.86 -10.96
N THR A 444 -15.07 -10.88 -10.16
CA THR A 444 -14.63 -10.73 -8.76
C THR A 444 -13.12 -10.98 -8.65
N TYR A 445 -12.71 -12.19 -8.29
CA TYR A 445 -11.32 -12.58 -8.10
C TYR A 445 -10.72 -13.28 -9.32
N HIS A 446 -11.55 -13.85 -10.20
CA HIS A 446 -11.11 -14.69 -11.32
C HIS A 446 -11.44 -14.11 -12.71
N GLY A 447 -10.44 -14.04 -13.58
CA GLY A 447 -10.57 -13.65 -14.98
C GLY A 447 -9.70 -14.48 -15.94
N TYR A 448 -9.66 -14.04 -17.20
CA TYR A 448 -9.07 -14.73 -18.35
C TYR A 448 -8.18 -13.77 -19.15
N LEU A 449 -7.43 -14.28 -20.14
CA LEU A 449 -6.49 -13.46 -20.91
C LEU A 449 -7.15 -12.35 -21.74
N ASP A 450 -8.42 -12.53 -22.13
CA ASP A 450 -9.22 -11.58 -22.88
C ASP A 450 -10.08 -10.65 -22.00
N ASP A 451 -9.96 -10.77 -20.68
CA ASP A 451 -10.59 -9.83 -19.75
C ASP A 451 -9.71 -8.58 -19.58
N VAL A 452 -10.36 -7.43 -19.40
CA VAL A 452 -9.68 -6.15 -19.13
C VAL A 452 -9.49 -6.00 -17.62
N MET A 453 -8.32 -5.51 -17.23
CA MET A 453 -7.95 -5.26 -15.85
C MET A 453 -7.66 -3.79 -15.60
N PHE A 454 -7.96 -3.30 -14.39
CA PHE A 454 -7.32 -2.09 -13.89
C PHE A 454 -6.03 -2.41 -13.17
N VAL A 455 -5.05 -1.55 -13.37
CA VAL A 455 -3.81 -1.48 -12.59
C VAL A 455 -3.72 -0.07 -12.01
N GLY A 456 -3.86 0.05 -10.69
CA GLY A 456 -3.85 1.33 -9.97
C GLY A 456 -2.47 1.66 -9.41
N PHE A 457 -2.07 2.94 -9.47
CA PHE A 457 -0.78 3.40 -8.98
C PHE A 457 -0.82 4.83 -8.42
N GLY A 458 0.07 5.10 -7.47
CA GLY A 458 0.42 6.46 -7.07
C GLY A 458 1.42 7.10 -8.05
N VAL A 459 1.35 8.42 -8.18
CA VAL A 459 2.22 9.24 -9.03
C VAL A 459 2.90 10.29 -8.17
N GLU A 460 4.24 10.23 -8.05
CA GLU A 460 5.05 11.26 -7.38
C GLU A 460 4.63 11.59 -5.94
N ASP A 461 4.12 10.60 -5.20
CA ASP A 461 3.57 10.70 -3.84
C ASP A 461 2.55 11.85 -3.67
N ARG A 462 1.86 12.21 -4.77
CA ARG A 462 1.00 13.39 -4.83
C ARG A 462 -0.34 13.11 -5.48
N ASP A 463 -0.30 12.40 -6.61
CA ASP A 463 -1.46 12.13 -7.43
C ASP A 463 -1.69 10.61 -7.53
N THR A 464 -2.83 10.25 -8.11
CA THR A 464 -3.21 8.86 -8.32
C THR A 464 -3.76 8.64 -9.71
N ALA A 465 -3.43 7.50 -10.29
CA ALA A 465 -3.78 7.13 -11.65
C ALA A 465 -4.02 5.63 -11.77
N ALA A 466 -4.59 5.24 -12.91
CA ALA A 466 -4.70 3.85 -13.29
C ALA A 466 -4.57 3.70 -14.81
N ILE A 467 -4.29 2.47 -15.23
CA ILE A 467 -4.38 2.06 -16.63
C ILE A 467 -5.31 0.86 -16.71
N ASP A 468 -6.09 0.77 -17.78
CA ASP A 468 -6.90 -0.40 -18.07
C ASP A 468 -6.32 -1.18 -19.25
N VAL A 469 -5.89 -2.42 -19.00
CA VAL A 469 -5.10 -3.21 -19.94
C VAL A 469 -5.77 -4.56 -20.18
N MET A 470 -5.56 -5.12 -21.37
CA MET A 470 -5.90 -6.52 -21.61
C MET A 470 -4.97 -7.40 -20.75
N ALA A 471 -5.52 -8.39 -20.05
CA ALA A 471 -4.72 -9.24 -19.17
C ALA A 471 -3.62 -10.00 -19.93
N GLY A 472 -3.91 -10.47 -21.15
CA GLY A 472 -2.93 -11.09 -22.02
C GLY A 472 -1.78 -10.16 -22.43
N ASP A 473 -2.05 -8.85 -22.60
CA ASP A 473 -1.00 -7.87 -22.90
C ASP A 473 -0.12 -7.64 -21.68
N LEU A 474 -0.70 -7.58 -20.47
CA LEU A 474 0.06 -7.44 -19.22
C LEU A 474 0.98 -8.65 -18.97
N LEU A 475 0.52 -9.85 -19.36
CA LEU A 475 1.28 -11.11 -19.29
C LEU A 475 2.16 -11.37 -20.53
N GLY A 476 2.32 -10.39 -21.41
CA GLY A 476 3.29 -10.46 -22.49
C GLY A 476 4.72 -10.59 -21.93
N GLY A 477 5.53 -11.49 -22.51
CA GLY A 477 6.94 -11.61 -22.14
C GLY A 477 7.23 -12.28 -20.80
N MET A 478 6.32 -13.12 -20.29
CA MET A 478 6.58 -13.97 -19.13
C MET A 478 7.68 -15.01 -19.43
N ALA A 479 8.60 -15.22 -18.49
CA ALA A 479 9.48 -16.39 -18.46
C ALA A 479 8.92 -17.43 -17.49
N LEU A 480 8.92 -18.69 -17.91
CA LEU A 480 8.39 -19.78 -17.12
C LEU A 480 9.47 -20.39 -16.24
N CYS A 481 9.15 -20.69 -14.98
CA CYS A 481 10.07 -21.40 -14.09
C CYS A 481 10.31 -22.84 -14.56
N GLY A 482 9.30 -23.47 -15.18
CA GLY A 482 9.39 -24.84 -15.68
C GLY A 482 10.44 -25.03 -16.78
N SER A 483 10.71 -24.00 -17.60
CA SER A 483 11.77 -24.04 -18.63
C SER A 483 13.18 -23.90 -18.06
N LEU A 484 13.30 -23.60 -16.77
CA LEU A 484 14.61 -23.56 -16.11
C LEU A 484 15.02 -24.95 -15.64
N ILE A 485 14.11 -25.91 -15.45
CA ILE A 485 14.42 -27.25 -14.92
C ILE A 485 14.94 -28.15 -16.06
N ASP A 486 16.11 -27.81 -16.60
CA ASP A 486 17.00 -28.72 -17.32
C ASP A 486 18.22 -29.05 -16.45
#